data_AF-A0AAD7D5R3-F1
#
_entry.id   AF-A0AAD7D5R3-F1
#
_cell.length_a   1.000
_cell.length_b   1.000
_cell.length_c   1.000
_cell.angle_alpha   90.00
_cell.angle_beta   90.00
_cell.angle_gamma   90.00
#
_symmetry.space_group_name_H-M   'P 1'
#
loop_
_entity.id
_entity.type
_entity.pdbx_description
1 polymer ?
#
loop_
_entity_poly.entity_id
_entity_poly.type
_entity_poly.pdbx_seq_one_letter_code
_entity_poly.pdbx_strand_id
1 'polypeptide(L)'
;MYEDLTRPQCSVLTQLCTAHIGLNVFPFRFRLAPSPNCPLCLVPETVSHYLLACPLFCHQCLALILHIGTAQLSLRRLLSVKVDHAPVLSYVCDTGRLPRYAL
;
A
#
# COMPACT_ATOMS: atom_id res chain seq x y z
N MET A 1 2.82 19.41 7.51
CA MET A 1 3.08 18.02 7.00
C MET A 1 1.79 17.23 7.28
N TYR A 2 1.02 16.89 6.24
CA TYR A 2 -0.32 16.25 6.33
C TYR A 2 -1.44 17.02 7.08
N GLU A 3 -1.64 18.30 6.77
CA GLU A 3 -2.62 19.15 7.48
C GLU A 3 -4.09 18.72 7.28
N ASP A 4 -4.39 17.96 6.23
CA ASP A 4 -5.76 17.55 5.87
C ASP A 4 -6.03 16.05 6.11
N LEU A 5 -5.12 15.33 6.78
CA LEU A 5 -5.27 13.90 7.03
C LEU A 5 -5.54 13.61 8.51
N THR A 6 -6.43 12.64 8.73
CA THR A 6 -6.68 12.09 10.07
C THR A 6 -5.45 11.32 10.59
N ARG A 7 -5.36 11.15 11.91
CA ARG A 7 -4.26 10.37 12.52
C ARG A 7 -4.11 8.95 11.93
N PRO A 8 -5.20 8.18 11.70
CA PRO A 8 -5.10 6.88 11.04
C PRO A 8 -4.52 6.95 9.62
N GLN A 9 -4.93 7.93 8.82
CA GLN A 9 -4.43 8.14 7.46
C GLN A 9 -2.93 8.49 7.44
N CYS A 10 -2.50 9.39 8.32
CA CYS A 10 -1.07 9.68 8.50
C CYS A 10 -0.27 8.44 8.91
N SER A 11 -0.84 7.62 9.82
CA SER A 11 -0.18 6.40 10.28
C SER A 11 0.01 5.40 9.14
N VAL A 12 -1.01 5.16 8.32
CA VAL A 12 -0.89 4.19 7.22
C VAL A 12 0.09 4.66 6.16
N LEU A 13 0.07 5.94 5.79
CA LEU A 13 1.03 6.50 4.84
C LEU A 13 2.47 6.41 5.36
N THR A 14 2.69 6.76 6.64
CA THR A 14 4.02 6.67 7.26
C THR A 14 4.53 5.22 7.28
N GLN A 15 3.66 4.25 7.55
CA GLN A 15 4.03 2.84 7.53
C GLN A 15 4.29 2.32 6.11
N LEU A 16 3.54 2.79 5.11
CA LEU A 16 3.82 2.50 3.70
C LEU A 16 5.18 3.09 3.27
N CYS A 17 5.47 4.34 3.65
CA CYS A 17 6.76 5.01 3.38
C CYS A 17 7.95 4.24 3.96
N THR A 18 7.80 3.73 5.18
CA THR A 18 8.86 3.03 5.91
C THR A 18 8.87 1.52 5.66
N ALA A 19 7.92 1.00 4.88
CA ALA A 19 7.68 -0.43 4.70
C ALA A 19 7.49 -1.21 6.03
N HIS A 20 7.07 -0.52 7.10
CA HIS A 20 6.81 -1.08 8.42
C HIS A 20 5.31 -1.32 8.60
N ILE A 21 4.72 -2.10 7.70
CA ILE A 21 3.28 -2.34 7.62
C ILE A 21 2.97 -3.84 7.51
N GLY A 22 1.72 -4.23 7.75
CA GLY A 22 1.25 -5.62 7.77
C GLY A 22 1.24 -6.36 6.41
N LEU A 23 2.19 -6.09 5.52
CA LEU A 23 2.47 -6.85 4.30
C LEU A 23 3.58 -7.87 4.60
N ASN A 24 3.45 -9.11 4.12
CA ASN A 24 4.11 -10.30 4.65
C ASN A 24 5.64 -10.19 4.83
N VAL A 25 6.34 -9.41 4.01
CA VAL A 25 7.81 -9.20 4.15
C VAL A 25 8.20 -8.65 5.52
N PHE A 26 7.44 -7.72 6.08
CA PHE A 26 7.77 -7.09 7.37
C PHE A 26 7.46 -7.98 8.60
N PRO A 27 6.23 -8.51 8.81
CA PRO A 27 5.92 -9.38 9.94
C PRO A 27 6.67 -10.72 9.87
N PHE A 28 7.07 -11.21 8.70
CA PHE A 28 7.90 -12.41 8.58
C PHE A 28 9.25 -12.27 9.30
N ARG A 29 9.85 -11.07 9.32
CA ARG A 29 11.10 -10.78 10.06
C ARG A 29 10.99 -11.08 11.55
N PHE A 30 9.77 -10.95 12.09
CA PHE A 30 9.45 -11.19 13.49
C PHE A 30 8.72 -12.53 13.70
N ARG A 31 8.66 -13.40 12.68
CA ARG A 31 7.94 -14.69 12.71
C ARG A 31 6.43 -14.55 12.99
N LEU A 32 5.85 -13.39 12.65
CA LEU A 32 4.42 -13.11 12.81
C LEU A 32 3.61 -13.46 11.55
N ALA A 33 4.28 -13.73 10.43
CA ALA A 33 3.69 -14.27 9.22
C ALA A 33 4.37 -15.61 8.89
N PRO A 34 3.65 -16.59 8.31
CA PRO A 34 4.22 -17.90 7.99
C PRO A 34 5.20 -17.87 6.80
N SER A 35 5.08 -16.87 5.94
CA SER A 35 5.90 -16.68 4.74
C SER A 35 6.02 -15.18 4.44
N PRO A 36 7.13 -14.71 3.84
CA PRO A 36 7.25 -13.31 3.37
C PRO A 36 6.49 -13.06 2.05
N ASN A 37 5.98 -14.11 1.41
CA ASN A 37 5.47 -14.03 0.05
C ASN A 37 3.97 -13.71 0.00
N CYS A 38 3.55 -13.09 -1.09
CA CYS A 38 2.15 -12.93 -1.45
C CYS A 38 1.52 -14.32 -1.64
N PRO A 39 0.32 -14.58 -1.09
CA PRO A 39 -0.33 -15.89 -1.20
C PRO A 39 -0.68 -16.27 -2.65
N LEU A 40 -0.94 -15.28 -3.51
CA LEU A 40 -1.26 -15.50 -4.92
C LEU A 40 -0.01 -15.55 -5.81
N CYS A 41 0.93 -14.62 -5.61
CA CYS A 41 2.03 -14.42 -6.56
C CYS A 41 3.29 -15.22 -6.21
N LEU A 42 3.37 -15.72 -4.97
CA LEU A 42 4.52 -16.48 -4.45
C LEU A 42 5.86 -15.72 -4.48
N VAL A 43 5.82 -14.40 -4.61
CA VAL A 43 6.96 -13.48 -4.51
C VAL A 43 6.84 -12.62 -3.25
N PRO A 44 7.93 -12.01 -2.76
CA PRO A 44 7.90 -11.16 -1.56
C PRO A 44 6.81 -10.08 -1.62
N GLU A 45 5.90 -10.09 -0.64
CA GLU A 45 4.83 -9.09 -0.53
C GLU A 45 5.38 -7.78 0.07
N THR A 46 5.99 -6.98 -0.79
CA THR A 46 6.50 -5.62 -0.46
C THR A 46 5.44 -4.56 -0.72
N VAL A 47 5.67 -3.32 -0.25
CA VAL A 47 4.81 -2.17 -0.58
C VAL A 47 4.76 -1.92 -2.09
N SER A 48 5.89 -2.06 -2.79
CA SER A 48 5.95 -1.99 -4.26
C SER A 48 5.08 -3.06 -4.91
N HIS A 49 5.21 -4.32 -4.45
CA HIS A 49 4.40 -5.41 -4.99
C HIS A 49 2.92 -5.14 -4.78
N TYR A 50 2.54 -4.80 -3.54
CA TYR A 50 1.17 -4.47 -3.16
C TYR A 50 0.58 -3.36 -4.03
N LEU A 51 1.17 -2.16 -4.03
CA LEU A 51 0.58 -1.00 -4.72
C LEU A 51 0.67 -1.03 -6.25
N LEU A 52 1.67 -1.71 -6.83
CA LEU A 52 2.01 -1.55 -8.25
C LEU A 52 1.92 -2.82 -9.08
N ALA A 53 2.00 -4.01 -8.47
CA ALA A 53 2.23 -5.24 -9.23
C ALA A 53 1.34 -6.42 -8.85
N CYS A 54 0.62 -6.37 -7.72
CA CYS A 54 -0.10 -7.52 -7.22
C CYS A 54 -1.42 -7.74 -8.01
N PRO A 55 -1.56 -8.84 -8.79
CA PRO A 55 -2.80 -9.17 -9.48
C PRO A 55 -3.99 -9.41 -8.55
N LEU A 56 -3.75 -9.76 -7.27
CA LEU A 56 -4.82 -9.91 -6.28
C LEU A 56 -5.63 -8.62 -6.11
N PHE A 57 -4.99 -7.47 -6.36
CA PHE A 57 -5.57 -6.14 -6.22
C PHE A 57 -5.66 -5.41 -7.57
N CYS A 58 -5.81 -6.16 -8.67
CA CYS A 58 -5.75 -5.61 -10.03
C CYS A 58 -6.77 -4.48 -10.26
N HIS A 59 -7.98 -4.59 -9.70
CA HIS A 59 -9.03 -3.59 -9.82
C HIS A 59 -8.65 -2.29 -9.11
N GLN A 60 -8.16 -2.39 -7.87
CA GLN A 60 -7.70 -1.24 -7.09
C GLN A 60 -6.45 -0.62 -7.72
N CYS A 61 -5.55 -1.45 -8.26
CA CYS A 61 -4.37 -0.98 -9.00
C CYS A 61 -4.82 -0.18 -10.21
N LEU A 62 -5.76 -0.70 -11.01
CA LEU A 62 -6.29 0.04 -12.16
C LEU A 62 -6.90 1.38 -11.75
N ALA A 63 -7.71 1.42 -10.68
CA ALA A 63 -8.30 2.66 -10.18
C ALA A 63 -7.23 3.69 -9.74
N LEU A 64 -6.18 3.24 -9.05
CA LEU A 64 -5.04 4.06 -8.65
C LEU A 64 -4.27 4.60 -9.86
N ILE A 65 -4.04 3.74 -10.85
CA ILE A 65 -3.35 4.08 -12.10
C ILE A 65 -4.16 5.10 -12.91
N LEU A 66 -5.48 4.95 -12.99
CA LEU A 66 -6.34 5.89 -13.72
C LEU A 66 -6.36 7.27 -13.07
N HIS A 67 -6.26 7.35 -11.73
CA HIS A 67 -6.18 8.62 -11.02
C HIS A 67 -4.83 9.33 -11.21
N ILE A 68 -3.72 8.58 -11.21
CA ILE A 68 -2.36 9.14 -11.13
C ILE A 68 -1.68 9.23 -12.50
N GLY A 69 -2.03 8.32 -13.41
CA GLY A 69 -1.44 8.15 -14.73
C GLY A 69 -0.22 7.22 -14.73
N THR A 70 -0.13 6.36 -15.75
CA THR A 70 0.89 5.31 -15.89
C THR A 70 2.33 5.83 -15.92
N ALA A 71 2.56 6.96 -16.61
CA ALA A 71 3.89 7.58 -16.72
C ALA A 71 4.44 8.10 -15.38
N GLN A 72 3.60 8.18 -14.35
CA GLN A 72 3.91 8.81 -13.06
C GLN A 72 3.99 7.79 -11.91
N LEU A 73 3.73 6.50 -12.18
CA LEU A 73 3.73 5.44 -11.17
C LEU A 73 5.16 5.11 -10.70
N SER A 74 5.55 5.73 -9.59
CA SER A 74 6.68 5.27 -8.81
C SER A 74 6.28 5.24 -7.34
N LEU A 75 6.75 4.21 -6.61
CA LEU A 75 6.46 4.07 -5.19
C LEU A 75 6.81 5.35 -4.42
N ARG A 76 7.99 5.93 -4.73
CA ARG A 76 8.46 7.16 -4.08
C ARG A 76 7.47 8.31 -4.27
N ARG A 77 6.93 8.48 -5.48
CA ARG A 77 5.98 9.56 -5.77
C ARG A 77 4.65 9.35 -5.05
N LEU A 78 4.05 8.17 -5.18
CA LEU A 78 2.76 7.80 -4.56
C LEU A 78 2.72 8.15 -3.07
N LEU A 79 3.85 7.95 -2.40
CA LEU A 79 3.96 8.12 -0.96
C LEU A 79 4.43 9.52 -0.55
N SER A 80 5.08 10.28 -1.45
CA SER A 80 5.64 11.60 -1.15
C SER A 80 4.76 12.77 -1.58
N VAL A 81 3.93 12.60 -2.61
CA VAL A 81 3.13 13.70 -3.18
C VAL A 81 1.76 13.75 -2.53
N LYS A 82 1.41 14.91 -1.94
CA LYS A 82 0.16 15.12 -1.20
C LYS A 82 -1.11 14.79 -2.01
N VAL A 83 -1.12 15.10 -3.31
CA VAL A 83 -2.28 14.83 -4.19
C VAL A 83 -2.53 13.33 -4.38
N ASP A 84 -1.49 12.51 -4.26
CA ASP A 84 -1.57 11.05 -4.46
C ASP A 84 -2.00 10.32 -3.17
N HIS A 85 -2.04 11.01 -2.03
CA HIS A 85 -2.38 10.40 -0.73
C HIS A 85 -3.81 9.90 -0.67
N ALA A 86 -4.79 10.69 -1.13
CA ALA A 86 -6.18 10.27 -1.11
C ALA A 86 -6.44 9.00 -1.97
N PRO A 87 -5.96 8.93 -3.23
CA PRO A 87 -6.02 7.69 -4.02
C PRO A 87 -5.36 6.48 -3.34
N VAL A 88 -4.18 6.66 -2.73
CA VAL A 88 -3.48 5.59 -2.00
C VAL A 88 -4.27 5.13 -0.78
N LEU A 89 -4.92 6.06 -0.06
CA LEU A 89 -5.77 5.72 1.09
C LEU A 89 -7.01 4.95 0.65
N SER A 90 -7.69 5.37 -0.43
CA SER A 90 -8.81 4.62 -1.02
C SER A 90 -8.38 3.20 -1.37
N TYR A 91 -7.26 3.07 -2.08
CA TYR A 91 -6.68 1.78 -2.43
C TYR A 91 -6.51 0.87 -1.20
N VAL A 92 -5.95 1.39 -0.10
CA VAL A 92 -5.77 0.60 1.13
C VAL A 92 -7.10 0.13 1.72
N CYS A 93 -8.12 0.99 1.72
CA CYS A 93 -9.44 0.64 2.23
C CYS A 93 -10.12 -0.41 1.33
N ASP A 94 -10.11 -0.17 0.02
CA ASP A 94 -10.80 -0.98 -0.99
C ASP A 94 -10.19 -2.38 -1.18
N THR A 95 -8.91 -2.57 -0.86
CA THR A 95 -8.27 -3.90 -0.92
C THR A 95 -8.58 -4.76 0.30
N GLY A 96 -8.92 -4.15 1.45
CA GLY A 96 -9.11 -4.87 2.71
C GLY A 96 -7.87 -5.61 3.22
N ARG A 97 -6.70 -5.46 2.57
CA ARG A 97 -5.47 -6.23 2.91
C ARG A 97 -4.95 -5.89 4.30
N LEU A 98 -5.23 -4.68 4.76
CA LEU A 98 -4.76 -4.13 6.02
C LEU A 98 -5.98 -3.85 6.93
N PRO A 99 -6.48 -4.85 7.67
CA PRO A 99 -7.75 -4.75 8.41
C PRO A 99 -7.75 -3.66 9.50
N ARG A 100 -6.57 -3.25 9.98
CA ARG A 100 -6.40 -2.15 10.95
C ARG A 100 -6.75 -0.78 10.36
N TYR A 101 -6.84 -0.67 9.03
CA TYR A 101 -7.06 0.57 8.28
C TYR A 101 -8.27 0.47 7.34
N ALA A 102 -9.23 -0.41 7.63
CA ALA A 102 -10.56 -0.30 7.03
C ALA A 102 -11.19 1.00 7.57
N LEU A 103 -10.97 2.10 6.85
CA LEU A 103 -11.54 3.42 7.15
C LEU A 103 -12.99 3.49 6.69
#